data_AF-A0A542DVU9-F1
#
_entry.id   AF-A0A542DVU9-F1
#
_cell.length_a   1.000
_cell.length_b   1.000
_cell.length_c   1.000
_cell.angle_alpha   90.00
_cell.angle_beta   90.00
_cell.angle_gamma   90.00
#
_symmetry.space_group_name_H-M   'P 1'
#
loop_
_entity.id
_entity.type
_entity.pdbx_description
1 polymer ?
#
loop_
_entity_poly.entity_id
_entity_poly.type
_entity_poly.pdbx_seq_one_letter_code
_entity_poly.pdbx_strand_id
1 'polypeptide(L)'
;MTALLFVAVALAVVNTILTVRWRRRNRKELATAGYEMRRVHKAVQLGKPISEEDRRVAVLEVEQCLSSLPTAVVGFLIAVYFALTPHDGEAGSTFRYAVGGLFAAFAVVGFVIQSRYLLTARRRGIHPRPLWR
;
A
#
# COMPACT_ATOMS: atom_id res chain seq x y z
N MET A 1 -10.87 -8.27 -23.07
CA MET A 1 -9.95 -7.18 -22.63
C MET A 1 -10.59 -6.19 -21.66
N THR A 2 -11.86 -5.84 -21.84
CA THR A 2 -12.65 -5.00 -20.90
C THR A 2 -12.77 -5.59 -19.48
N ALA A 3 -12.81 -6.93 -19.36
CA ALA A 3 -12.87 -7.62 -18.06
C ALA A 3 -11.74 -7.23 -17.09
N LEU A 4 -10.50 -7.06 -17.57
CA LEU A 4 -9.35 -6.65 -16.75
C LEU A 4 -9.55 -5.24 -16.16
N LEU A 5 -10.11 -4.33 -16.95
CA LEU A 5 -10.39 -2.97 -16.52
C LEU A 5 -11.48 -2.95 -15.43
N PHE A 6 -12.55 -3.73 -15.60
CA PHE A 6 -13.60 -3.87 -14.58
C PHE A 6 -13.07 -4.46 -13.27
N VAL A 7 -12.19 -5.46 -13.35
CA VAL A 7 -11.53 -6.03 -12.17
C VAL A 7 -10.67 -4.99 -11.45
N ALA A 8 -9.87 -4.21 -12.19
CA ALA A 8 -9.04 -3.16 -11.62
C ALA A 8 -9.90 -2.07 -10.92
N VAL A 9 -11.00 -1.65 -11.56
CA VAL A 9 -11.94 -0.66 -10.98
C VAL A 9 -12.62 -1.23 -9.73
N ALA A 10 -13.11 -2.47 -9.77
CA ALA A 10 -13.74 -3.11 -8.62
C ALA A 10 -12.77 -3.21 -7.43
N LEU A 11 -11.52 -3.61 -7.68
CA LEU A 11 -10.47 -3.67 -6.66
C LEU A 11 -10.16 -2.28 -6.08
N ALA A 12 -10.15 -1.23 -6.91
CA ALA A 12 -9.96 0.15 -6.45
C ALA A 12 -11.09 0.61 -5.51
N VAL A 13 -12.34 0.28 -5.86
CA VAL A 13 -13.52 0.61 -5.05
C VAL A 13 -13.47 -0.13 -3.71
N VAL A 14 -13.23 -1.44 -3.72
CA VAL A 14 -13.09 -2.25 -2.49
C VAL A 14 -11.97 -1.69 -1.61
N ASN A 15 -10.82 -1.37 -2.20
CA ASN A 15 -9.69 -0.81 -1.46
C ASN A 15 -10.02 0.55 -0.82
N THR A 16 -10.74 1.41 -1.55
CA THR A 16 -11.17 2.72 -1.05
C THR A 16 -12.13 2.55 0.14
N ILE A 17 -13.09 1.63 0.05
CA ILE A 17 -14.03 1.33 1.14
C ILE A 17 -13.27 0.82 2.38
N LEU A 18 -12.35 -0.11 2.19
CA LEU A 18 -11.52 -0.66 3.29
C LEU A 18 -10.67 0.43 3.94
N THR A 19 -10.02 1.28 3.14
CA THR A 19 -9.19 2.39 3.64
C THR A 19 -10.03 3.40 4.43
N VAL A 20 -11.21 3.76 3.93
CA VAL A 20 -12.12 4.70 4.61
C VAL A 20 -12.63 4.09 5.92
N ARG A 21 -13.03 2.81 5.92
CA ARG A 21 -13.46 2.10 7.13
C ARG A 21 -12.34 2.02 8.16
N TRP A 22 -11.14 1.65 7.74
CA TRP A 22 -9.95 1.59 8.59
C TRP A 22 -9.63 2.96 9.20
N ARG A 23 -9.60 4.02 8.40
CA ARG A 23 -9.37 5.40 8.89
C ARG A 23 -10.42 5.84 9.88
N ARG A 24 -11.71 5.51 9.65
CA ARG A 24 -12.79 5.86 10.58
C ARG A 24 -12.63 5.15 11.91
N ARG A 25 -12.33 3.84 11.90
CA ARG A 25 -12.12 3.04 13.10
C ARG A 25 -10.93 3.54 13.92
N ASN A 26 -9.83 3.82 13.24
CA ASN A 26 -8.57 4.18 13.89
C ASN A 26 -8.36 5.69 14.03
N ARG A 27 -9.38 6.52 13.77
CA ARG A 27 -9.27 8.00 13.81
C ARG A 27 -8.80 8.52 15.18
N LYS A 28 -9.35 7.95 16.26
CA LYS A 28 -8.98 8.33 17.63
C LYS A 28 -7.55 7.89 17.96
N GLU A 29 -7.20 6.66 17.59
CA GLU A 29 -5.86 6.11 17.79
C GLU A 29 -4.80 6.86 16.98
N LEU A 30 -5.11 7.27 15.75
CA LEU A 30 -4.25 8.11 14.89
C LEU A 30 -4.08 9.53 15.44
N ALA A 31 -5.12 10.09 16.06
CA ALA A 31 -5.05 11.42 16.68
C ALA A 31 -4.19 11.41 17.95
N THR A 32 -4.23 10.32 18.72
CA THR A 32 -3.36 10.13 19.90
C THR A 32 -1.94 9.70 19.53
N ALA A 33 -1.78 8.92 18.47
CA ALA A 33 -0.49 8.47 17.94
C ALA A 33 0.26 9.57 17.17
N GLY A 34 -0.07 10.84 17.42
CA GLY A 34 0.54 12.00 16.78
C GLY A 34 2.04 12.07 17.05
N TYR A 35 2.81 11.40 16.19
CA TYR A 35 4.25 11.52 15.93
C TYR A 35 5.17 11.27 17.15
N GLU A 36 6.07 10.28 17.12
CA GLU A 36 7.24 10.28 16.25
C GLU A 36 7.64 8.86 15.81
N MET A 37 7.33 8.48 14.57
CA MET A 37 7.87 7.26 13.96
C MET A 37 9.40 7.24 13.96
N ARG A 38 10.00 8.43 13.86
CA ARG A 38 11.45 8.64 14.01
C ARG A 38 11.95 8.14 15.37
N ARG A 39 11.17 8.30 16.43
CA ARG A 39 11.51 7.87 17.79
C ARG A 39 11.45 6.37 17.93
N VAL A 40 10.42 5.70 17.41
CA VAL A 40 10.35 4.24 17.37
C VAL A 40 11.48 3.67 16.52
N HIS A 41 11.71 4.23 15.33
CA HIS A 41 12.76 3.77 14.42
C HIS A 41 14.16 3.96 15.03
N LYS A 42 14.40 5.09 15.70
CA LYS A 42 15.64 5.40 16.41
C LYS A 42 15.80 4.53 17.66
N ALA A 43 14.74 4.28 18.42
CA ALA A 43 14.77 3.36 19.57
C ALA A 43 15.14 1.95 19.13
N VAL A 44 14.56 1.45 18.03
CA VAL A 44 14.90 0.13 17.49
C VAL A 44 16.33 0.08 16.97
N GLN A 45 16.80 1.11 16.24
CA GLN A 45 18.18 1.19 15.78
C GLN A 45 19.19 1.19 16.93
N LEU A 46 18.81 1.81 18.06
CA LEU A 46 19.63 1.89 19.26
C LEU A 46 19.48 0.66 20.18
N GLY A 47 18.71 -0.37 19.78
CA GLY A 47 18.46 -1.55 20.60
C GLY A 47 17.71 -1.26 21.91
N LYS A 48 17.02 -0.13 22.01
CA LYS A 48 16.29 0.29 23.21
C LYS A 48 14.97 -0.46 23.33
N PRO A 49 14.50 -0.71 24.56
CA PRO A 49 13.18 -1.31 24.78
C PRO A 49 12.10 -0.41 24.17
N ILE A 50 11.23 -1.02 23.37
CA ILE A 50 10.10 -0.35 22.71
C ILE A 50 8.91 -0.40 23.67
N SER A 51 8.33 0.76 23.98
CA SER A 51 7.15 0.83 24.84
C SER A 51 5.95 0.13 24.19
N GLU A 52 4.95 -0.27 24.99
CA GLU A 52 3.74 -0.87 24.45
C GLU A 52 2.98 0.11 23.54
N GLU A 53 3.05 1.40 23.84
CA GLU A 53 2.47 2.47 23.03
C GLU A 53 3.18 2.58 21.66
N ASP A 54 4.51 2.57 21.64
CA ASP A 54 5.30 2.57 20.40
C ASP A 54 5.01 1.33 19.54
N ARG A 55 4.76 0.16 20.16
CA ARG A 55 4.31 -1.04 19.44
C ARG A 55 2.94 -0.85 18.80
N ARG A 56 1.99 -0.23 19.49
CA ARG A 56 0.65 0.04 18.94
C ARG A 56 0.72 0.96 17.72
N VAL A 57 1.55 2.00 17.79
CA VAL A 57 1.79 2.90 16.65
C VAL A 57 2.41 2.15 15.47
N ALA A 58 3.42 1.30 15.72
CA ALA A 58 4.04 0.50 14.68
C ALA A 58 3.05 -0.48 14.01
N VAL A 59 2.13 -1.08 14.78
CA VAL A 59 1.06 -1.92 14.24
C VAL A 59 0.12 -1.12 13.34
N LEU A 60 -0.31 0.07 13.75
CA LEU A 60 -1.18 0.94 12.94
C LEU A 60 -0.53 1.34 11.62
N GLU A 61 0.79 1.61 11.61
CA GLU A 61 1.52 1.91 10.36
C GLU A 61 1.60 0.69 9.44
N VAL A 62 1.88 -0.51 9.98
CA VAL A 62 1.85 -1.76 9.20
C VAL A 62 0.46 -1.97 8.60
N GLU A 63 -0.61 -1.76 9.35
CA GLU A 63 -1.98 -1.90 8.85
C GLU A 63 -2.32 -0.87 7.75
N GLN A 64 -1.90 0.39 7.93
CA GLN A 64 -2.05 1.41 6.89
C GLN A 64 -1.27 1.05 5.63
N CYS A 65 -0.06 0.55 5.79
CA CYS A 65 0.80 0.08 4.71
C CYS A 65 0.12 -1.08 3.96
N LEU A 66 -0.42 -2.07 4.67
CA LEU A 66 -1.18 -3.18 4.09
C LEU A 66 -2.43 -2.71 3.34
N SER A 67 -3.12 -1.66 3.83
CA SER A 67 -4.27 -1.08 3.12
C SER A 67 -3.90 -0.43 1.77
N SER A 68 -2.61 -0.19 1.52
CA SER A 68 -2.13 0.39 0.26
C SER A 68 -1.63 -0.64 -0.76
N LEU A 69 -1.47 -1.92 -0.36
CA LEU A 69 -1.09 -3.01 -1.28
C LEU A 69 -2.09 -3.19 -2.44
N PRO A 70 -3.42 -3.16 -2.21
CA PRO A 70 -4.38 -3.34 -3.31
C PRO A 70 -4.28 -2.20 -4.34
N THR A 71 -3.89 -0.99 -3.94
CA THR A 71 -3.63 0.11 -4.89
C THR A 71 -2.48 -0.21 -5.83
N ALA A 72 -1.40 -0.83 -5.33
CA ALA A 72 -0.28 -1.26 -6.17
C ALA A 72 -0.72 -2.36 -7.16
N VAL A 73 -1.56 -3.30 -6.71
CA VAL A 73 -2.14 -4.34 -7.57
C VAL A 73 -3.03 -3.73 -8.66
N VAL A 74 -3.87 -2.76 -8.32
CA VAL A 74 -4.72 -2.03 -9.28
C VAL A 74 -3.85 -1.31 -10.32
N GLY A 75 -2.82 -0.59 -9.90
CA GLY A 75 -1.89 0.09 -10.80
C GLY A 75 -1.22 -0.90 -11.77
N PHE A 76 -0.79 -2.07 -11.27
CA PHE A 76 -0.23 -3.12 -12.10
C PHE A 76 -1.23 -3.68 -13.12
N LEU A 77 -2.47 -3.96 -12.72
CA LEU A 77 -3.52 -4.44 -13.64
C LEU A 77 -3.85 -3.43 -14.74
N ILE A 78 -3.84 -2.14 -14.41
CA ILE A 78 -4.02 -1.06 -15.39
C ILE A 78 -2.84 -1.03 -16.38
N ALA A 79 -1.61 -1.16 -15.89
CA ALA A 79 -0.42 -1.23 -16.73
C ALA A 79 -0.47 -2.41 -17.70
N VAL A 80 -0.85 -3.60 -17.22
CA VAL A 80 -1.02 -4.81 -18.05
C VAL A 80 -2.13 -4.62 -19.09
N TYR A 81 -3.24 -3.98 -18.72
CA TYR A 81 -4.30 -3.66 -19.67
C TYR A 81 -3.78 -2.75 -20.81
N PHE A 82 -3.01 -1.71 -20.50
CA PHE A 82 -2.41 -0.85 -21.51
C PHE A 82 -1.37 -1.56 -22.38
N ALA A 83 -0.58 -2.48 -21.82
CA ALA A 83 0.42 -3.23 -22.56
C ALA A 83 -0.19 -4.28 -23.51
N LEU A 84 -1.31 -4.90 -23.13
CA LEU A 84 -1.90 -6.00 -23.90
C LEU A 84 -2.92 -5.54 -24.94
N THR A 85 -3.52 -4.36 -24.80
CA THR A 85 -4.58 -3.91 -25.72
C THR A 85 -3.99 -3.44 -27.06
N PRO A 86 -4.27 -4.13 -28.19
CA PRO A 86 -3.81 -3.70 -29.51
C PRO A 86 -4.49 -2.40 -29.93
N HIS A 87 -3.76 -1.50 -30.59
CA HIS A 87 -4.25 -0.21 -31.09
C HIS A 87 -3.65 0.14 -32.44
N ASP A 88 -4.50 0.58 -33.37
CA ASP A 88 -4.17 0.82 -34.79
C ASP A 88 -3.59 2.22 -35.07
N GLY A 89 -2.85 2.83 -34.13
CA GLY A 89 -2.29 4.17 -34.33
C GLY A 89 -0.99 4.46 -33.55
N GLU A 90 0.05 4.87 -34.26
CA GLU A 90 1.41 5.07 -33.72
C GLU A 90 1.45 6.09 -32.57
N ALA A 91 0.85 7.28 -32.73
CA ALA A 91 0.85 8.31 -31.69
C ALA A 91 0.03 7.93 -30.44
N GLY A 92 -1.07 7.19 -30.63
CA GLY A 92 -1.90 6.68 -29.54
C GLY A 92 -1.23 5.54 -28.76
N SER A 93 -0.34 4.79 -29.41
CA SER A 93 0.39 3.68 -28.80
C SER A 93 1.48 4.17 -27.83
N THR A 94 2.29 5.17 -28.22
CA THR A 94 3.42 5.67 -27.40
C THR A 94 2.96 6.30 -26.08
N PHE A 95 1.91 7.12 -26.11
CA PHE A 95 1.35 7.72 -24.89
C PHE A 95 0.80 6.65 -23.93
N ARG A 96 0.14 5.61 -24.45
CA ARG A 96 -0.39 4.51 -23.64
C ARG A 96 0.70 3.66 -23.01
N TYR A 97 1.79 3.36 -23.72
CA TYR A 97 2.92 2.65 -23.15
C TYR A 97 3.64 3.48 -22.08
N ALA A 98 3.76 4.80 -22.26
CA ALA A 98 4.30 5.69 -21.23
C ALA A 98 3.43 5.70 -19.96
N VAL A 99 2.11 5.82 -20.12
CA VAL A 99 1.15 5.77 -19.01
C VAL A 99 1.18 4.39 -18.33
N GLY A 100 1.16 3.30 -19.10
CA GLY A 100 1.27 1.94 -18.56
C GLY A 100 2.58 1.70 -17.83
N GLY A 101 3.71 2.19 -18.37
CA GLY A 101 5.02 2.12 -17.75
C GLY A 101 5.10 2.89 -16.43
N LEU A 102 4.49 4.06 -16.35
CA LEU A 102 4.38 4.84 -15.11
C LEU A 102 3.60 4.06 -14.04
N PHE A 103 2.44 3.51 -14.38
CA PHE A 103 1.65 2.70 -13.46
C PHE A 103 2.40 1.45 -12.99
N ALA A 104 3.15 0.79 -13.88
CA ALA A 104 4.01 -0.34 -13.52
C ALA A 104 5.14 0.08 -12.56
N ALA A 105 5.82 1.19 -12.82
CA ALA A 105 6.87 1.70 -11.95
C ALA A 105 6.35 2.05 -10.55
N PHE A 106 5.21 2.75 -10.45
CA PHE A 106 4.57 3.06 -9.17
C PHE A 106 4.14 1.79 -8.41
N ALA A 107 3.60 0.79 -9.11
CA ALA A 107 3.23 -0.48 -8.51
C ALA A 107 4.45 -1.23 -7.95
N VAL A 108 5.55 -1.29 -8.71
CA VAL A 108 6.80 -1.95 -8.28
C VAL A 108 7.44 -1.22 -7.11
N VAL A 109 7.58 0.10 -7.16
CA VAL A 109 8.16 0.89 -6.06
C VAL A 109 7.30 0.76 -4.79
N GLY A 110 5.98 0.86 -4.93
CA GLY A 110 5.04 0.64 -3.83
C GLY A 110 5.20 -0.76 -3.23
N PHE A 111 5.24 -1.80 -4.05
CA PHE A 111 5.42 -3.17 -3.59
C PHE A 111 6.77 -3.39 -2.87
N VAL A 112 7.87 -2.85 -3.40
CA VAL A 112 9.21 -2.98 -2.79
C VAL A 112 9.28 -2.29 -1.44
N ILE A 113 8.73 -1.08 -1.31
CA ILE A 113 8.71 -0.34 -0.03
C ILE A 113 7.86 -1.10 1.00
N GLN A 114 6.65 -1.53 0.61
CA GLN A 114 5.72 -2.20 1.52
C GLN A 114 6.21 -3.59 1.94
N SER A 115 6.79 -4.36 1.02
CA SER A 115 7.36 -5.69 1.32
C SER A 115 8.57 -5.61 2.25
N ARG A 116 9.50 -4.66 2.03
CA ARG A 116 10.63 -4.40 2.94
C ARG A 116 10.15 -3.99 4.32
N TYR A 117 9.13 -3.15 4.39
CA TYR A 117 8.53 -2.72 5.64
C TYR A 117 7.89 -3.90 6.39
N LEU A 118 7.12 -4.75 5.72
CA LEU A 118 6.52 -5.97 6.29
C LEU A 118 7.57 -6.97 6.79
N LEU A 119 8.62 -7.20 6.00
CA LEU A 119 9.73 -8.08 6.41
C LEU A 119 10.42 -7.53 7.66
N THR A 120 10.62 -6.21 7.74
CA THR A 120 11.22 -5.54 8.89
C THR A 120 10.31 -5.61 10.12
N ALA A 121 9.01 -5.39 9.95
CA ALA A 121 8.01 -5.51 11.02
C ALA A 121 7.96 -6.95 11.57
N ARG A 122 7.94 -7.95 10.68
CA ARG A 122 7.93 -9.37 11.06
C ARG A 122 9.19 -9.78 11.81
N ARG A 123 10.37 -9.34 11.37
CA ARG A 123 11.64 -9.57 12.09
C ARG A 123 11.66 -8.94 13.49
N ARG A 124 10.85 -7.92 13.73
CA ARG A 124 10.74 -7.20 15.00
C ARG A 124 9.57 -7.68 15.87
N GLY A 125 8.89 -8.76 15.50
CA GLY A 125 7.74 -9.31 16.24
C GLY A 125 6.49 -8.43 16.20
N ILE A 126 6.43 -7.48 15.27
CA ILE A 126 5.25 -6.62 15.07
C ILE A 126 4.29 -7.38 14.16
N HIS A 127 3.22 -7.90 14.75
CA HIS A 127 2.18 -8.63 14.03
C HIS A 127 0.99 -7.69 13.76
N PRO A 128 0.61 -7.43 12.49
CA PRO A 128 -0.59 -6.68 12.19
C PRO A 128 -1.82 -7.39 12.74
N ARG A 129 -2.81 -6.65 13.23
CA ARG A 129 -4.09 -7.27 13.59
C ARG A 129 -4.79 -7.71 12.29
N PRO A 130 -5.55 -8.81 12.31
CA PRO A 130 -6.35 -9.17 11.16
C PRO A 130 -7.35 -8.03 10.87
N LEU A 131 -7.33 -7.50 9.65
CA LEU A 131 -8.21 -6.42 9.16
C LEU A 131 -9.72 -6.72 9.32
N TRP A 132 -10.06 -7.97 9.64
CA TRP A 132 -11.40 -8.53 9.76
C TRP A 132 -11.88 -8.73 11.21
N ARG A 133 -11.02 -8.52 12.22
CA ARG A 133 -11.43 -8.36 13.63
C ARG A 133 -11.58 -6.88 13.94
#